data_AF-A0A973GKP1-F1
#
_entry.id   AF-A0A973GKP1-F1
#
_cell.length_a   1.000
_cell.length_b   1.000
_cell.length_c   1.000
_cell.angle_alpha   90.00
_cell.angle_beta   90.00
_cell.angle_gamma   90.00
#
_symmetry.space_group_name_H-M   'P 1'
#
loop_
_entity.id
_entity.type
_entity.pdbx_description
1 polymer ?
#
loop_
_entity_poly.entity_id
_entity_poly.type
_entity_poly.pdbx_seq_one_letter_code
_entity_poly.pdbx_strand_id
1 'polypeptide(L)'
;MARPILLSNGELHVGIDYLGLVHDFYYPYVGLENHSAGSEPRHRVGIWVDGVISWLDSPGEWTFKFRYPHEALVGNILAKNDKLGVILEFDDFVDSHVSAFIRNIHIINLRDEKREIRLFMHQAFVIGDSRSNTDTAQYLPDDNAILHYRGRRAFVVSGVYDDKPFDQHTIGLFGIENKEGTFRDAEDGVLDGNNVEHGRVDSTIRFTVNVDSNSSARVHYWIAAGKSIREALYIHSQLQIDGVVSHLRRTMDWWHEWLTPAFEVLDKISVDHRRMFLQSVLILKSQIDKRGAVIAS
;
A
#
# COMPACT_ATOMS: atom_id res chain seq x y z
N MET A 1 1.78 19.23 1.26
CA MET A 1 2.55 18.83 2.46
C MET A 1 3.47 17.68 2.05
N ALA A 2 4.73 17.68 2.46
CA ALA A 2 5.69 16.64 2.09
C ALA A 2 5.22 15.26 2.58
N ARG A 3 5.41 14.22 1.76
CA ARG A 3 5.09 12.83 2.12
C ARG A 3 6.25 12.25 2.94
N PRO A 4 5.99 11.67 4.13
CA PRO A 4 7.04 11.02 4.90
C PRO A 4 7.72 9.88 4.13
N ILE A 5 6.96 9.12 3.35
CA ILE A 5 7.44 8.02 2.52
C ILE A 5 7.02 8.23 1.06
N LEU A 6 7.99 8.08 0.15
CA LEU A 6 7.89 8.15 -1.29
C LEU A 6 8.56 6.89 -1.85
N LEU A 7 7.87 6.18 -2.72
CA LEU A 7 8.31 4.90 -3.27
C LEU A 7 8.15 4.95 -4.78
N SER A 8 9.14 4.47 -5.54
CA SER A 8 9.07 4.50 -7.00
C SER A 8 10.10 3.59 -7.65
N ASN A 9 9.72 3.04 -8.80
CA ASN A 9 10.64 2.37 -9.73
C ASN A 9 10.81 3.15 -11.05
N GLY A 10 10.33 4.40 -11.10
CA GLY A 10 10.35 5.23 -12.31
C GLY A 10 9.17 4.99 -13.26
N GLU A 11 8.23 4.09 -12.94
CA GLU A 11 6.96 3.92 -13.66
C GLU A 11 5.74 3.98 -12.73
N LEU A 12 5.82 3.31 -11.58
CA LEU A 12 4.88 3.46 -10.48
C LEU A 12 5.52 4.36 -9.43
N HIS A 13 4.78 5.37 -8.95
CA HIS A 13 5.21 6.26 -7.88
C HIS A 13 4.10 6.42 -6.83
N VAL A 14 4.42 6.09 -5.58
CA VAL A 14 3.47 6.05 -4.47
C VAL A 14 3.94 6.97 -3.35
N GLY A 15 3.05 7.86 -2.91
CA GLY A 15 3.26 8.75 -1.78
C GLY A 15 2.37 8.34 -0.60
N ILE A 16 2.99 8.11 0.56
CA ILE A 16 2.31 7.75 1.79
C ILE A 16 2.33 8.96 2.74
N ASP A 17 1.19 9.27 3.35
CA ASP A 17 1.03 10.42 4.22
C ASP A 17 1.46 10.17 5.68
N TYR A 18 1.22 11.15 6.55
CA TYR A 18 1.57 11.12 7.97
C TYR A 18 0.68 10.21 8.82
N LEU A 19 -0.33 9.58 8.23
CA LEU A 19 -1.20 8.57 8.83
C LEU A 19 -0.87 7.16 8.30
N GLY A 20 0.16 7.03 7.47
CA GLY A 20 0.53 5.77 6.85
C GLY A 20 -0.43 5.33 5.74
N LEU A 21 -1.22 6.25 5.19
CA LEU A 21 -2.18 5.97 4.11
C LEU A 21 -1.59 6.35 2.76
N VAL A 22 -1.95 5.59 1.72
CA VAL A 22 -1.63 5.99 0.34
C VAL A 22 -2.44 7.24 0.00
N HIS A 23 -1.72 8.30 -0.34
CA HIS A 23 -2.28 9.59 -0.72
C HIS A 23 -2.07 9.83 -2.22
N ASP A 24 -0.88 9.49 -2.73
CA ASP A 24 -0.58 9.61 -4.16
C ASP A 24 -0.30 8.24 -4.77
N PHE A 25 -0.92 7.96 -5.91
CA PHE A 25 -0.73 6.72 -6.66
C PHE A 25 -0.61 7.03 -8.16
N TYR A 26 0.61 7.35 -8.60
CA TYR A 26 0.90 7.74 -9.98
C TYR A 26 1.31 6.54 -10.82
N TYR A 27 0.64 6.36 -11.96
CA TYR A 27 0.96 5.32 -12.93
C TYR A 27 0.39 5.68 -14.32
N PRO A 28 1.10 5.45 -15.44
CA PRO A 28 2.39 4.78 -15.58
C PRO A 28 3.57 5.77 -15.68
N TYR A 29 3.37 6.98 -15.18
CA TYR A 29 4.34 8.06 -15.26
C TYR A 29 4.54 8.66 -13.87
N VAL A 30 5.80 8.91 -13.51
CA VAL A 30 6.11 9.60 -12.25
C VAL A 30 5.56 11.02 -12.31
N GLY A 31 4.63 11.34 -11.40
CA GLY A 31 4.00 12.67 -11.29
C GLY A 31 2.90 12.99 -12.31
N LEU A 32 2.50 12.04 -13.16
CA LEU A 32 1.39 12.21 -14.09
C LEU A 32 0.40 11.04 -14.00
N GLU A 33 -0.90 11.35 -14.07
CA GLU A 33 -2.01 10.41 -13.80
C GLU A 33 -2.00 9.87 -12.35
N ASN A 34 -2.40 10.71 -11.40
CA ASN A 34 -2.61 10.30 -10.01
C ASN A 34 -4.00 9.64 -9.87
N HIS A 35 -4.02 8.33 -9.60
CA HIS A 35 -5.24 7.53 -9.48
C HIS A 35 -5.86 7.55 -8.08
N SER A 36 -5.28 8.30 -7.13
CA SER A 36 -5.86 8.56 -5.81
C SER A 36 -6.06 10.07 -5.57
N ALA A 37 -6.10 10.87 -6.65
CA ALA A 37 -6.26 12.31 -6.54
C ALA A 37 -7.68 12.71 -6.12
N GLY A 38 -7.75 13.64 -5.16
CA GLY A 38 -9.01 14.21 -4.67
C GLY A 38 -9.03 14.23 -3.15
N SER A 39 -10.08 14.82 -2.57
CA SER A 39 -10.26 14.85 -1.10
C SER A 39 -10.90 13.57 -0.53
N GLU A 40 -11.57 12.80 -1.39
CA GLU A 40 -12.38 11.65 -1.01
C GLU A 40 -11.70 10.30 -1.23
N PRO A 41 -10.94 10.06 -2.32
CA PRO A 41 -10.21 8.80 -2.45
C PRO A 41 -9.19 8.70 -1.32
N ARG A 42 -9.35 7.68 -0.49
CA ARG A 42 -8.44 7.36 0.61
C ARG A 42 -8.22 5.87 0.59
N HIS A 43 -6.97 5.44 0.72
CA HIS A 43 -6.67 4.03 0.88
C HIS A 43 -6.53 3.77 2.38
N ARG A 44 -7.64 3.42 3.03
CA ARG A 44 -7.68 3.29 4.49
C ARG A 44 -7.10 1.95 4.94
N VAL A 45 -6.54 1.97 6.14
CA VAL A 45 -6.13 0.75 6.86
C VAL A 45 -6.85 0.73 8.19
N GLY A 46 -7.57 -0.36 8.46
CA GLY A 46 -8.41 -0.53 9.64
C GLY A 46 -8.08 -1.81 10.40
N ILE A 47 -8.25 -1.76 11.72
CA ILE A 47 -8.17 -2.92 12.61
C ILE A 47 -9.49 -3.05 13.35
N TRP A 48 -10.09 -4.23 13.27
CA TRP A 48 -11.16 -4.64 14.17
C TRP A 48 -10.61 -5.69 15.13
N VAL A 49 -10.81 -5.47 16.43
CA VAL A 49 -10.39 -6.38 17.49
C VAL A 49 -11.31 -6.17 18.70
N ASP A 50 -11.68 -7.26 19.38
CA ASP A 50 -12.48 -7.22 20.61
C ASP A 50 -13.80 -6.43 20.47
N GLY A 51 -14.47 -6.52 19.31
CA GLY A 51 -15.74 -5.84 19.05
C GLY A 51 -15.63 -4.38 18.62
N VAL A 52 -14.41 -3.86 18.40
CA VAL A 52 -14.17 -2.44 18.11
C VAL A 52 -13.33 -2.29 16.85
N ILE A 53 -13.75 -1.40 15.94
CA ILE A 53 -12.96 -0.95 14.80
C ILE A 53 -12.20 0.34 15.10
N SER A 54 -10.98 0.46 14.57
CA SER A 54 -10.20 1.69 14.52
C SER A 54 -9.48 1.80 13.18
N TRP A 55 -9.57 2.97 12.55
CA TRP A 55 -8.87 3.29 11.31
C TRP A 55 -7.61 4.09 11.63
N LEU A 56 -6.55 3.96 10.82
CA LEU A 56 -5.34 4.74 11.03
C LEU A 56 -5.58 6.26 10.99
N ASP A 57 -6.61 6.72 10.29
CA ASP A 57 -7.03 8.13 10.28
C ASP A 57 -8.06 8.51 11.35
N SER A 58 -8.37 7.61 12.29
CA SER A 58 -9.14 7.94 13.49
C SER A 58 -8.36 8.98 14.35
N PRO A 59 -8.92 10.18 14.58
CA PRO A 59 -8.19 11.26 15.24
C PRO A 59 -7.72 10.90 16.65
N GLY A 60 -6.40 10.96 16.88
CA GLY A 60 -5.80 10.79 18.21
C GLY A 60 -5.70 9.35 18.71
N GLU A 61 -6.11 8.35 17.92
CA GLU A 61 -6.06 6.94 18.34
C GLU A 61 -4.71 6.26 18.05
N TRP A 62 -3.97 6.78 17.07
CA TRP A 62 -2.72 6.21 16.58
C TRP A 62 -1.53 7.15 16.71
N THR A 63 -0.36 6.58 16.99
CA THR A 63 0.93 7.27 16.94
C THR A 63 1.80 6.67 15.84
N PHE A 64 2.53 7.53 15.12
CA PHE A 64 3.27 7.13 13.92
C PHE A 64 4.76 7.44 13.99
N LYS A 65 5.60 6.56 13.44
CA LYS A 65 7.02 6.80 13.16
C LYS A 65 7.36 6.35 11.74
N PHE A 66 8.11 7.16 11.02
CA PHE A 66 8.47 6.94 9.61
C PHE A 66 9.98 6.91 9.44
N ARG A 67 10.50 5.93 8.68
CA ARG A 67 11.93 5.74 8.44
C ARG A 67 12.16 5.16 7.05
N TYR A 68 13.35 5.35 6.50
CA TYR A 68 13.89 4.56 5.39
C TYR A 68 15.03 3.68 5.92
N PRO A 69 14.77 2.41 6.24
CA PRO A 69 15.83 1.51 6.67
C PRO A 69 16.66 1.00 5.47
N HIS A 70 17.73 0.28 5.78
CA HIS A 70 18.47 -0.58 4.83
C HIS A 70 19.06 0.11 3.61
N GLU A 71 19.26 1.44 3.63
CA GLU A 71 19.85 2.18 2.49
C GLU A 71 19.12 1.86 1.17
N ALA A 72 17.80 1.68 1.24
CA ALA A 72 16.96 1.38 0.08
C ALA A 72 15.70 2.23 0.13
N LEU A 73 15.02 2.41 -1.02
CA LEU A 73 13.72 3.08 -1.07
C LEU A 73 12.61 2.11 -0.62
N VAL A 74 12.72 1.67 0.62
CA VAL A 74 11.74 0.90 1.38
C VAL A 74 11.32 1.78 2.55
N GLY A 75 10.03 2.00 2.73
CA GLY A 75 9.50 2.75 3.85
C GLY A 75 9.20 1.84 5.03
N ASN A 76 9.65 2.22 6.22
CA ASN A 76 9.21 1.59 7.47
C ASN A 76 8.28 2.53 8.22
N ILE A 77 7.06 2.06 8.50
CA ILE A 77 6.04 2.81 9.22
C ILE A 77 5.65 2.01 10.45
N LEU A 78 5.77 2.61 11.63
CA LEU A 78 5.24 2.03 12.87
C LEU A 78 4.02 2.84 13.28
N ALA A 79 2.85 2.20 13.28
CA ALA A 79 1.59 2.74 13.75
C ALA A 79 1.17 2.01 15.04
N LYS A 80 1.05 2.72 16.15
CA LYS A 80 0.71 2.13 17.46
C LYS A 80 -0.59 2.69 18.02
N ASN A 81 -1.47 1.79 18.46
CA ASN A 81 -2.70 2.10 19.19
C ASN A 81 -2.63 1.50 20.61
N ASP A 82 -2.42 2.35 21.61
CA ASP A 82 -2.29 1.94 23.02
C ASP A 82 -3.61 1.40 23.62
N LYS A 83 -4.75 1.94 23.16
CA LYS A 83 -6.08 1.53 23.64
C LYS A 83 -6.42 0.12 23.16
N LEU A 84 -6.25 -0.15 21.86
CA LEU A 84 -6.42 -1.49 21.31
C LEU A 84 -5.28 -2.44 21.72
N GLY A 85 -4.12 -1.90 22.11
CA GLY A 85 -2.93 -2.71 22.42
C GLY A 85 -2.42 -3.42 21.17
N VAL A 86 -2.35 -2.71 20.04
CA VAL A 86 -1.91 -3.23 18.75
C VAL A 86 -0.84 -2.31 18.15
N ILE A 87 0.18 -2.91 17.54
CA ILE A 87 1.11 -2.20 16.65
C ILE A 87 0.99 -2.80 15.25
N LEU A 88 0.96 -1.93 14.25
CA LEU A 88 1.19 -2.28 12.87
C LEU A 88 2.57 -1.74 12.46
N GLU A 89 3.45 -2.61 12.00
CA GLU A 89 4.70 -2.21 11.36
C GLU A 89 4.63 -2.57 9.87
N PHE A 90 4.82 -1.57 9.02
CA PHE A 90 4.80 -1.72 7.57
C PHE A 90 6.22 -1.67 7.04
N ASP A 91 6.59 -2.62 6.19
CA ASP A 91 7.71 -2.52 5.26
C ASP A 91 7.13 -2.33 3.86
N ASP A 92 7.01 -1.07 3.45
CA ASP A 92 6.35 -0.65 2.21
C ASP A 92 7.37 -0.41 1.10
N PHE A 93 7.12 -0.91 -0.10
CA PHE A 93 8.00 -0.68 -1.24
C PHE A 93 7.24 -0.72 -2.57
N VAL A 94 7.83 -0.08 -3.57
CA VAL A 94 7.49 -0.34 -4.98
C VAL A 94 8.56 -1.29 -5.52
N ASP A 95 8.14 -2.39 -6.14
CA ASP A 95 9.07 -3.36 -6.68
C ASP A 95 9.99 -2.74 -7.75
N SER A 96 11.27 -3.09 -7.68
CA SER A 96 12.32 -2.56 -8.58
C SER A 96 12.10 -2.87 -10.07
N HIS A 97 11.41 -3.95 -10.43
CA HIS A 97 11.30 -4.45 -11.80
C HIS A 97 9.86 -4.44 -12.33
N VAL A 98 8.86 -4.62 -11.46
CA VAL A 98 7.45 -4.64 -11.84
C VAL A 98 6.67 -3.49 -11.20
N SER A 99 5.62 -3.01 -11.84
CA SER A 99 4.76 -1.95 -11.30
C SER A 99 3.83 -2.49 -10.22
N ALA A 100 4.38 -2.83 -9.06
CA ALA A 100 3.64 -3.28 -7.89
C ALA A 100 4.00 -2.45 -6.66
N PHE A 101 2.98 -1.93 -5.98
CA PHE A 101 3.10 -1.40 -4.63
C PHE A 101 2.80 -2.52 -3.64
N ILE A 102 3.67 -2.73 -2.67
CA ILE A 102 3.60 -3.85 -1.75
C ILE A 102 3.73 -3.33 -0.32
N ARG A 103 2.88 -3.84 0.57
CA ARG A 103 2.94 -3.61 2.01
C ARG A 103 3.14 -4.93 2.71
N ASN A 104 4.26 -5.08 3.40
CA ASN A 104 4.50 -6.19 4.32
C ASN A 104 4.14 -5.73 5.73
N ILE A 105 2.99 -6.21 6.23
CA ILE A 105 2.31 -5.68 7.42
C ILE A 105 2.51 -6.65 8.58
N HIS A 106 3.30 -6.24 9.56
CA HIS A 106 3.52 -6.96 10.79
C HIS A 106 2.54 -6.48 11.86
N ILE A 107 1.63 -7.36 12.25
CA ILE A 107 0.58 -7.10 13.24
C ILE A 107 1.05 -7.66 14.58
N ILE A 108 1.16 -6.82 15.59
CA ILE A 108 1.70 -7.18 16.91
C ILE A 108 0.61 -7.03 17.96
N ASN A 109 0.36 -8.11 18.70
CA ASN A 109 -0.54 -8.15 19.85
C ASN A 109 0.23 -7.78 21.11
N LEU A 110 -0.13 -6.67 21.77
CA LEU A 110 0.50 -6.22 23.02
C LEU A 110 -0.23 -6.71 24.29
N ARG A 111 -1.26 -7.54 24.15
CA ARG A 111 -2.04 -8.08 25.28
C ARG A 111 -1.52 -9.46 25.68
N ASP A 112 -1.83 -9.83 26.92
CA ASP A 112 -1.47 -11.09 27.56
C ASP A 112 -2.42 -12.25 27.20
N GLU A 113 -3.32 -12.04 26.24
CA GLU A 113 -4.26 -13.05 25.73
C GLU A 113 -4.16 -13.20 24.22
N LYS A 114 -4.56 -14.38 23.72
CA LYS A 114 -4.69 -14.64 22.28
C LYS A 114 -5.89 -13.87 21.74
N ARG A 115 -5.72 -13.20 20.59
CA ARG A 115 -6.76 -12.36 19.99
C ARG A 115 -6.94 -12.64 18.51
N GLU A 116 -8.20 -12.57 18.07
CA GLU A 116 -8.55 -12.49 16.65
C GLU A 116 -8.50 -11.01 16.24
N ILE A 117 -7.53 -10.66 15.39
CA ILE A 117 -7.36 -9.31 14.85
C ILE A 117 -7.75 -9.36 13.38
N ARG A 118 -8.74 -8.55 12.98
CA ARG A 118 -9.16 -8.43 11.59
C ARG A 118 -8.53 -7.17 10.99
N LEU A 119 -7.68 -7.36 9.99
CA LEU A 119 -7.08 -6.28 9.21
C LEU A 119 -7.96 -5.98 8.00
N PHE A 120 -8.30 -4.70 7.79
CA PHE A 120 -9.03 -4.21 6.62
C PHE A 120 -8.11 -3.34 5.78
N MET A 121 -8.01 -3.68 4.49
CA MET A 121 -7.31 -2.88 3.49
C MET A 121 -8.35 -2.33 2.52
N HIS A 122 -8.55 -1.03 2.57
CA HIS A 122 -9.47 -0.29 1.73
C HIS A 122 -8.70 0.49 0.68
N GLN A 123 -9.20 0.49 -0.54
CA GLN A 123 -8.64 1.25 -1.64
C GLN A 123 -9.75 1.87 -2.48
N ALA A 124 -9.54 3.13 -2.85
CA ALA A 124 -10.45 3.92 -3.67
C ALA A 124 -9.64 4.57 -4.78
N PHE A 125 -9.96 4.24 -6.03
CA PHE A 125 -9.30 4.82 -7.19
C PHE A 125 -10.19 5.85 -7.87
N VAL A 126 -9.57 6.81 -8.54
CA VAL A 126 -10.19 7.63 -9.58
C VAL A 126 -9.32 7.55 -10.81
N ILE A 127 -9.64 6.60 -11.69
CA ILE A 127 -8.67 6.11 -12.66
C ILE A 127 -8.57 7.09 -13.83
N GLY A 128 -7.40 7.69 -14.01
CA GLY A 128 -7.04 8.55 -15.14
C GLY A 128 -7.62 9.98 -15.11
N ASP A 129 -8.89 10.17 -14.75
CA ASP A 129 -9.52 11.50 -14.62
C ASP A 129 -10.41 11.55 -13.39
N SER A 130 -10.10 12.47 -12.45
CA SER A 130 -10.81 12.63 -11.19
C SER A 130 -12.27 13.08 -11.35
N ARG A 131 -12.66 13.55 -12.54
CA ARG A 131 -14.04 13.93 -12.87
C ARG A 131 -14.85 12.78 -13.46
N SER A 132 -14.22 11.62 -13.69
CA SER A 132 -14.86 10.48 -14.32
C SER A 132 -15.56 9.59 -13.29
N ASN A 133 -16.76 9.13 -13.63
CA ASN A 133 -17.52 8.11 -12.90
C ASN A 133 -17.70 6.88 -13.80
N THR A 134 -16.60 6.35 -14.36
CA THR A 134 -16.65 5.20 -15.30
C THR A 134 -15.61 4.15 -15.01
N ASP A 135 -15.14 4.11 -13.77
CA ASP A 135 -14.27 3.05 -13.27
C ASP A 135 -15.12 1.79 -13.07
N THR A 136 -14.49 0.62 -13.09
CA THR A 136 -15.15 -0.65 -12.78
C THR A 136 -14.25 -1.46 -11.87
N ALA A 137 -14.85 -2.05 -10.85
CA ALA A 137 -14.18 -2.95 -9.93
C ALA A 137 -14.91 -4.30 -9.95
N GLN A 138 -14.16 -5.40 -10.00
CA GLN A 138 -14.73 -6.74 -9.91
C GLN A 138 -13.83 -7.70 -9.15
N TYR A 139 -14.42 -8.63 -8.41
CA TYR A 139 -13.73 -9.75 -7.80
C TYR A 139 -13.46 -10.83 -8.85
N LEU A 140 -12.23 -11.33 -8.87
CA LEU A 140 -11.75 -12.39 -9.74
C LEU A 140 -11.53 -13.65 -8.87
N PRO A 141 -12.46 -14.63 -8.90
CA PRO A 141 -12.39 -15.78 -8.00
C PRO A 141 -11.21 -16.72 -8.31
N ASP A 142 -10.83 -16.86 -9.58
CA ASP A 142 -9.72 -17.72 -9.98
C ASP A 142 -8.35 -17.15 -9.57
N ASP A 143 -8.26 -15.82 -9.43
CA ASP A 143 -7.04 -15.11 -9.03
C ASP A 143 -7.01 -14.77 -7.53
N ASN A 144 -8.15 -14.87 -6.82
CA ASN A 144 -8.35 -14.35 -5.46
C ASN A 144 -7.91 -12.88 -5.35
N ALA A 145 -8.45 -12.04 -6.23
CA ALA A 145 -8.06 -10.64 -6.34
C ALA A 145 -9.24 -9.75 -6.73
N ILE A 146 -9.11 -8.44 -6.45
CA ILE A 146 -10.02 -7.42 -6.96
C ILE A 146 -9.33 -6.67 -8.09
N LEU A 147 -9.98 -6.60 -9.25
CA LEU A 147 -9.52 -5.84 -10.40
C LEU A 147 -10.29 -4.53 -10.49
N HIS A 148 -9.59 -3.41 -10.36
CA HIS A 148 -10.06 -2.07 -10.70
C HIS A 148 -9.54 -1.68 -12.08
N TYR A 149 -10.39 -1.16 -12.97
CA TYR A 149 -9.95 -0.78 -14.31
C TYR A 149 -10.79 0.31 -14.96
N ARG A 150 -10.14 1.06 -15.84
CA ARG A 150 -10.77 1.98 -16.81
C ARG A 150 -9.83 2.15 -18.01
N GLY A 151 -10.38 1.99 -19.22
CA GLY A 151 -9.63 2.16 -20.45
C GLY A 151 -8.32 1.33 -20.47
N ARG A 152 -7.17 2.01 -20.46
CA ARG A 152 -5.83 1.40 -20.49
C ARG A 152 -5.15 1.35 -19.11
N ARG A 153 -5.92 1.33 -18.03
CA ARG A 153 -5.38 1.26 -16.66
C ARG A 153 -6.10 0.14 -15.93
N ALA A 154 -5.32 -0.72 -15.31
CA ALA A 154 -5.79 -1.85 -14.53
C ALA A 154 -4.95 -1.94 -13.25
N PHE A 155 -5.62 -2.13 -12.12
CA PHE A 155 -5.01 -2.31 -10.80
C PHE A 155 -5.60 -3.57 -10.17
N VAL A 156 -4.74 -4.55 -9.92
CA VAL A 156 -5.10 -5.81 -9.27
C VAL A 156 -4.69 -5.72 -7.80
N VAL A 157 -5.66 -5.84 -6.92
CA VAL A 157 -5.48 -5.74 -5.47
C VAL A 157 -5.67 -7.12 -4.86
N SER A 158 -4.69 -7.58 -4.09
CA SER A 158 -4.76 -8.86 -3.41
C SER A 158 -3.77 -8.85 -2.23
N GLY A 159 -3.72 -9.98 -1.53
CA GLY A 159 -2.80 -10.20 -0.44
C GLY A 159 -2.85 -11.64 0.04
N VAL A 160 -1.91 -12.00 0.91
CA VAL A 160 -1.80 -13.33 1.48
C VAL A 160 -1.49 -13.24 2.98
N TYR A 161 -2.08 -14.16 3.74
CA TYR A 161 -1.77 -14.44 5.13
C TYR A 161 -1.78 -15.95 5.33
N ASP A 162 -0.70 -16.52 5.87
CA ASP A 162 -0.60 -17.96 6.13
C ASP A 162 -0.94 -18.82 4.88
N ASP A 163 -0.33 -18.45 3.74
CA ASP A 163 -0.52 -19.04 2.42
C ASP A 163 -1.98 -19.05 1.90
N LYS A 164 -2.85 -18.22 2.51
CA LYS A 164 -4.25 -18.05 2.11
C LYS A 164 -4.53 -16.62 1.66
N PRO A 165 -5.43 -16.43 0.69
CA PRO A 165 -5.86 -15.09 0.28
C PRO A 165 -6.65 -14.39 1.40
N PHE A 166 -7.05 -13.14 1.15
CA PHE A 166 -8.04 -12.47 1.99
C PHE A 166 -9.31 -13.32 2.12
N ASP A 167 -9.97 -13.26 3.28
CA ASP A 167 -11.10 -14.13 3.61
C ASP A 167 -12.47 -13.50 3.31
N GLN A 168 -12.51 -12.18 3.18
CA GLN A 168 -13.69 -11.42 2.77
C GLN A 168 -13.29 -10.22 1.93
N HIS A 169 -14.22 -9.80 1.09
CA HIS A 169 -14.13 -8.58 0.31
C HIS A 169 -15.50 -7.93 0.13
N THR A 170 -15.50 -6.68 -0.28
CA THR A 170 -16.69 -6.00 -0.80
C THR A 170 -16.23 -4.91 -1.76
N ILE A 171 -17.06 -4.63 -2.76
CA ILE A 171 -16.84 -3.62 -3.80
C ILE A 171 -18.07 -2.71 -3.80
N GLY A 172 -17.87 -1.41 -3.90
CA GLY A 172 -18.98 -0.48 -3.80
C GLY A 172 -18.68 0.88 -4.41
N LEU A 173 -19.60 1.81 -4.16
CA LEU A 173 -19.49 3.21 -4.55
C LEU A 173 -18.95 4.04 -3.40
N PHE A 174 -18.15 5.07 -3.72
CA PHE A 174 -17.70 6.06 -2.74
C PHE A 174 -17.85 7.48 -3.28
N GLY A 175 -18.20 8.41 -2.38
CA GLY A 175 -18.29 9.84 -2.68
C GLY A 175 -19.41 10.21 -3.68
N ILE A 176 -20.29 9.27 -4.01
CA ILE A 176 -21.46 9.47 -4.89
C ILE A 176 -22.66 8.74 -4.32
N GLU A 177 -23.88 9.13 -4.75
CA GLU A 177 -25.12 8.44 -4.39
C GLU A 177 -25.35 8.28 -2.87
N ASN A 178 -24.86 9.22 -2.07
CA ASN A 178 -24.87 9.18 -0.60
C ASN A 178 -24.11 7.98 0.00
N LYS A 179 -23.21 7.35 -0.76
CA LYS A 179 -22.33 6.29 -0.31
C LYS A 179 -20.97 6.86 0.10
N GLU A 180 -20.58 6.64 1.35
CA GLU A 180 -19.28 7.07 1.86
C GLU A 180 -18.14 6.16 1.39
N GLY A 181 -18.44 4.89 1.10
CA GLY A 181 -17.49 3.87 0.66
C GLY A 181 -17.61 2.58 1.48
N THR A 182 -17.07 1.51 0.91
CA THR A 182 -17.04 0.15 1.49
C THR A 182 -16.35 0.04 2.85
N PHE A 183 -15.55 1.03 3.26
CA PHE A 183 -14.96 1.03 4.60
C PHE A 183 -16.02 1.05 5.71
N ARG A 184 -17.23 1.55 5.43
CA ARG A 184 -18.35 1.53 6.37
C ARG A 184 -18.85 0.11 6.67
N ASP A 185 -18.77 -0.79 5.69
CA ASP A 185 -19.20 -2.19 5.87
C ASP A 185 -18.37 -2.85 6.98
N ALA A 186 -17.07 -2.53 7.07
CA ALA A 186 -16.16 -3.11 8.06
C ALA A 186 -16.46 -2.75 9.53
N GLU A 187 -17.37 -1.82 9.82
CA GLU A 187 -17.60 -1.30 11.18
C GLU A 187 -18.06 -2.36 12.19
N ASP A 188 -18.77 -3.39 11.74
CA ASP A 188 -19.17 -4.54 12.55
C ASP A 188 -18.17 -5.72 12.47
N GLY A 189 -17.09 -5.55 11.71
CA GLY A 189 -16.05 -6.54 11.48
C GLY A 189 -16.35 -7.52 10.34
N VAL A 190 -17.42 -7.32 9.56
CA VAL A 190 -17.84 -8.17 8.44
C VAL A 190 -17.89 -7.32 7.16
N LEU A 191 -17.68 -7.94 5.99
CA LEU A 191 -17.90 -7.28 4.70
C LEU A 191 -19.09 -7.92 3.97
N ASP A 192 -19.84 -7.11 3.23
CA ASP A 192 -21.09 -7.52 2.55
C ASP A 192 -20.89 -8.54 1.42
N GLY A 193 -19.67 -8.68 0.87
CA GLY A 193 -19.41 -9.66 -0.18
C GLY A 193 -19.78 -9.23 -1.59
N ASN A 194 -19.97 -7.94 -1.86
CA ASN A 194 -20.30 -7.49 -3.23
C ASN A 194 -19.11 -7.72 -4.18
N ASN A 195 -19.41 -8.28 -5.36
CA ASN A 195 -18.41 -8.78 -6.31
C ASN A 195 -18.13 -7.83 -7.47
N VAL A 196 -18.99 -6.87 -7.75
CA VAL A 196 -18.81 -5.96 -8.89
C VAL A 196 -19.50 -4.64 -8.63
N GLU A 197 -18.86 -3.56 -9.06
CA GLU A 197 -19.50 -2.25 -9.16
C GLU A 197 -18.85 -1.42 -10.28
N HIS A 198 -19.55 -0.39 -10.73
CA HIS A 198 -19.10 0.56 -11.73
C HIS A 198 -19.47 1.99 -11.35
N GLY A 199 -18.70 2.96 -11.83
CA GLY A 199 -18.90 4.37 -11.50
C GLY A 199 -17.68 4.94 -10.81
N ARG A 200 -17.85 5.38 -9.57
CA ARG A 200 -16.76 5.81 -8.70
C ARG A 200 -16.63 4.78 -7.59
N VAL A 201 -15.68 3.87 -7.78
CA VAL A 201 -15.67 2.58 -7.10
C VAL A 201 -14.52 2.45 -6.12
N ASP A 202 -14.82 1.90 -4.96
CA ASP A 202 -13.85 1.49 -3.97
C ASP A 202 -14.02 0.01 -3.64
N SER A 203 -13.09 -0.52 -2.86
CA SER A 203 -13.19 -1.89 -2.37
C SER A 203 -12.43 -2.03 -1.07
N THR A 204 -12.87 -3.00 -0.28
CA THR A 204 -12.22 -3.40 0.96
C THR A 204 -11.98 -4.90 0.93
N ILE A 205 -10.79 -5.33 1.35
CA ILE A 205 -10.47 -6.74 1.64
C ILE A 205 -10.13 -6.92 3.11
N ARG A 206 -10.40 -8.10 3.66
CA ARG A 206 -10.17 -8.44 5.06
C ARG A 206 -9.26 -9.65 5.23
N PHE A 207 -8.40 -9.59 6.24
CA PHE A 207 -7.64 -10.73 6.74
C PHE A 207 -7.96 -10.96 8.22
N THR A 208 -8.43 -12.15 8.57
CA THR A 208 -8.56 -12.60 9.96
C THR A 208 -7.25 -13.22 10.43
N VAL A 209 -6.62 -12.60 11.43
CA VAL A 209 -5.30 -12.96 11.92
C VAL A 209 -5.40 -13.36 13.39
N ASN A 210 -5.11 -14.63 13.68
CA ASN A 210 -5.10 -15.14 15.05
C ASN A 210 -3.71 -14.94 15.65
N VAL A 211 -3.58 -14.04 16.62
CA VAL A 211 -2.29 -13.66 17.21
C VAL A 211 -2.26 -14.05 18.68
N ASP A 212 -1.32 -14.92 19.06
CA ASP A 212 -1.12 -15.30 20.46
C ASP A 212 -0.72 -14.10 21.34
N SER A 213 -0.81 -14.30 22.65
CA SER A 213 -0.37 -13.33 23.65
C SER A 213 1.05 -12.84 23.37
N ASN A 214 1.26 -11.52 23.39
CA ASN A 214 2.57 -10.88 23.18
C ASN A 214 3.30 -11.37 21.91
N SER A 215 2.54 -11.86 20.93
CA SER A 215 3.04 -12.42 19.68
C SER A 215 2.65 -11.54 18.52
N SER A 216 2.96 -12.00 17.31
CA SER A 216 2.74 -11.24 16.10
C SER A 216 2.61 -12.13 14.87
N ALA A 217 2.06 -11.58 13.80
CA ALA A 217 1.90 -12.26 12.52
C ALA A 217 2.12 -11.27 11.36
N ARG A 218 2.43 -11.78 10.17
CA ARG A 218 2.64 -10.96 8.97
C ARG A 218 1.58 -11.23 7.92
N VAL A 219 1.01 -10.15 7.41
CA VAL A 219 0.12 -10.12 6.24
C VAL A 219 0.85 -9.40 5.12
N HIS A 220 0.73 -9.93 3.91
CA HIS A 220 1.28 -9.31 2.71
C HIS A 220 0.13 -8.76 1.86
N TYR A 221 0.20 -7.49 1.48
CA TYR A 221 -0.79 -6.81 0.64
C TYR A 221 -0.08 -6.20 -0.58
N TRP A 222 -0.73 -6.18 -1.73
CA TRP A 222 -0.19 -5.50 -2.90
C TRP A 222 -1.26 -4.93 -3.83
N ILE A 223 -0.83 -3.95 -4.63
CA ILE A 223 -1.52 -3.39 -5.78
C ILE A 223 -0.60 -3.54 -6.99
N ALA A 224 -0.96 -4.42 -7.93
CA ALA A 224 -0.25 -4.61 -9.20
C ALA A 224 -0.89 -3.73 -10.28
N ALA A 225 -0.12 -2.86 -10.91
CA ALA A 225 -0.57 -1.89 -11.91
C ALA A 225 -0.14 -2.30 -13.33
N GLY A 226 -1.07 -2.20 -14.28
CA GLY A 226 -0.84 -2.53 -15.70
C GLY A 226 -1.52 -1.55 -16.65
N LYS A 227 -0.97 -1.42 -17.87
CA LYS A 227 -1.62 -0.71 -18.99
C LYS A 227 -2.70 -1.56 -19.67
N SER A 228 -2.85 -2.79 -19.21
CA SER A 228 -3.91 -3.74 -19.57
C SER A 228 -4.18 -4.67 -18.39
N ILE A 229 -5.37 -5.27 -18.36
CA ILE A 229 -5.75 -6.28 -17.37
C ILE A 229 -4.73 -7.44 -17.38
N ARG A 230 -4.33 -7.89 -18.57
CA ARG A 230 -3.35 -8.97 -18.73
C ARG A 230 -2.00 -8.67 -18.07
N GLU A 231 -1.51 -7.44 -18.20
CA GLU A 231 -0.25 -7.02 -17.59
C GLU A 231 -0.36 -6.97 -16.06
N ALA A 232 -1.46 -6.40 -15.53
CA ALA A 232 -1.68 -6.32 -14.09
C ALA A 232 -1.82 -7.73 -13.46
N LEU A 233 -2.57 -8.64 -14.11
CA LEU A 233 -2.71 -10.03 -13.67
C LEU A 233 -1.40 -10.82 -13.77
N TYR A 234 -0.58 -10.57 -14.80
CA TYR A 234 0.74 -11.18 -14.91
C TYR A 234 1.64 -10.79 -13.72
N ILE A 235 1.70 -9.50 -13.38
CA ILE A 235 2.47 -9.01 -12.22
C ILE A 235 1.92 -9.60 -10.92
N HIS A 236 0.60 -9.65 -10.75
CA HIS A 236 -0.03 -10.28 -9.60
C HIS A 236 0.34 -11.76 -9.46
N SER A 237 0.30 -12.52 -10.55
CA SER A 237 0.69 -13.94 -10.56
C SER A 237 2.16 -14.13 -10.17
N GLN A 238 3.06 -13.26 -10.64
CA GLN A 238 4.46 -13.28 -10.22
C GLN A 238 4.62 -13.07 -8.71
N LEU A 239 3.86 -12.13 -8.11
CA LEU A 239 3.88 -11.89 -6.67
C LEU A 239 3.40 -13.10 -5.86
N GLN A 240 2.39 -13.82 -6.36
CA GLN A 240 1.90 -15.06 -5.74
C GLN A 240 2.93 -16.20 -5.84
N ILE A 241 3.63 -16.32 -6.97
CA ILE A 241 4.61 -17.40 -7.22
C ILE A 241 5.92 -17.16 -6.48
N ASP A 242 6.49 -15.96 -6.60
CA ASP A 242 7.81 -15.63 -6.06
C ASP A 242 7.74 -15.26 -4.56
N GLY A 243 6.60 -14.77 -4.10
CA GLY A 243 6.36 -14.29 -2.74
C GLY A 243 6.95 -12.91 -2.43
N VAL A 244 6.27 -12.16 -1.56
CA VAL A 244 6.64 -10.77 -1.22
C VAL A 244 8.05 -10.63 -0.65
N VAL A 245 8.53 -11.59 0.13
CA VAL A 245 9.88 -11.56 0.71
C VAL A 245 10.97 -11.61 -0.38
N SER A 246 10.75 -12.38 -1.45
CA SER A 246 11.67 -12.46 -2.59
C SER A 246 11.73 -11.11 -3.33
N HIS A 247 10.57 -10.51 -3.58
CA HIS A 247 10.47 -9.18 -4.20
C HIS A 247 11.12 -8.07 -3.36
N LEU A 248 10.93 -8.10 -2.04
CA LEU A 248 11.58 -7.17 -1.11
C LEU A 248 13.11 -7.30 -1.19
N ARG A 249 13.64 -8.54 -1.15
CA ARG A 249 15.07 -8.79 -1.27
C ARG A 249 15.65 -8.27 -2.57
N ARG A 250 15.04 -8.63 -3.72
CA ARG A 250 15.48 -8.14 -5.05
C ARG A 250 15.46 -6.62 -5.13
N THR A 251 14.44 -6.00 -4.53
CA THR A 251 14.33 -4.53 -4.50
C THR A 251 15.42 -3.90 -3.64
N MET A 252 15.74 -4.47 -2.49
CA MET A 252 16.88 -4.01 -1.69
C MET A 252 18.20 -4.17 -2.45
N ASP A 253 18.46 -5.34 -3.04
CA ASP A 253 19.68 -5.60 -3.81
C ASP A 253 19.86 -4.61 -4.96
N TRP A 254 18.77 -4.32 -5.70
CA TRP A 254 18.75 -3.31 -6.76
C TRP A 254 19.11 -1.91 -6.26
N TRP A 255 18.56 -1.49 -5.12
CA TRP A 255 18.88 -0.18 -4.53
C TRP A 255 20.33 -0.08 -4.07
N HIS A 256 20.88 -1.14 -3.47
CA HIS A 256 22.28 -1.16 -3.06
C HIS A 256 23.20 -1.06 -4.28
N GLU A 257 22.90 -1.80 -5.36
CA GLU A 257 23.64 -1.69 -6.61
C GLU A 257 23.55 -0.27 -7.19
N TRP A 258 22.34 0.28 -7.27
CA TRP A 258 22.12 1.63 -7.80
C TRP A 258 22.81 2.73 -6.99
N LEU A 259 22.94 2.54 -5.66
CA LEU A 259 23.62 3.47 -4.76
C LEU A 259 25.14 3.35 -4.76
N THR A 260 25.75 2.39 -5.48
CA THR A 260 27.21 2.21 -5.52
C THR A 260 27.98 3.53 -5.75
N PRO A 261 27.60 4.39 -6.72
CA PRO A 261 28.28 5.67 -6.91
C PRO A 261 28.12 6.64 -5.73
N ALA A 262 27.00 6.59 -5.01
CA ALA A 262 26.78 7.39 -3.81
C ALA A 262 27.64 6.89 -2.64
N PHE A 263 27.80 5.57 -2.50
CA PHE A 263 28.67 4.96 -1.49
C PHE A 263 30.13 5.35 -1.66
N GLU A 264 30.65 5.41 -2.89
CA GLU A 264 32.02 5.87 -3.17
C GLU A 264 32.30 7.31 -2.74
N VAL A 265 31.26 8.16 -2.65
CA VAL A 265 31.40 9.56 -2.24
C VAL A 265 31.24 9.74 -0.71
N LEU A 266 30.70 8.74 0.02
CA LEU A 266 30.44 8.86 1.46
C LEU A 266 31.68 9.17 2.28
N ASP A 267 32.84 8.68 1.88
CA ASP A 267 34.09 8.93 2.61
C ASP A 267 34.52 10.41 2.60
N LYS A 268 33.98 11.19 1.65
CA LYS A 268 34.19 12.64 1.55
C LYS A 268 33.16 13.44 2.34
N ILE A 269 32.17 12.78 2.94
CA ILE A 269 31.07 13.39 3.68
C ILE A 269 31.25 13.09 5.17
N SER A 270 31.06 14.11 6.02
CA SER A 270 31.09 13.94 7.48
C SER A 270 30.04 12.93 7.94
N VAL A 271 30.39 12.09 8.91
CA VAL A 271 29.57 10.95 9.36
C VAL A 271 28.12 11.36 9.66
N ASP A 272 27.92 12.51 10.32
CA ASP A 272 26.60 13.01 10.70
C ASP A 272 25.67 13.31 9.50
N HIS A 273 26.22 13.57 8.31
CA HIS A 273 25.46 13.90 7.11
C HIS A 273 25.26 12.72 6.15
N ARG A 274 26.00 11.61 6.31
CA ARG A 274 25.97 10.46 5.38
C ARG A 274 24.57 9.89 5.21
N ARG A 275 23.84 9.67 6.31
CA ARG A 275 22.46 9.15 6.28
C ARG A 275 21.52 10.07 5.52
N MET A 276 21.58 11.38 5.80
CA MET A 276 20.74 12.37 5.14
C MET A 276 21.06 12.43 3.63
N PHE A 277 22.34 12.38 3.27
CA PHE A 277 22.78 12.36 1.87
C PHE A 277 22.20 11.15 1.11
N LEU A 278 22.37 9.93 1.62
CA LEU A 278 21.82 8.73 0.97
C LEU A 278 20.31 8.81 0.83
N GLN A 279 19.61 9.23 1.89
CA GLN A 279 18.16 9.40 1.85
C GLN A 279 17.74 10.45 0.80
N SER A 280 18.47 11.56 0.67
CA SER A 280 18.21 12.56 -0.38
C SER A 280 18.42 11.99 -1.78
N VAL A 281 19.47 11.19 -1.99
CA VAL A 281 19.74 10.55 -3.29
C VAL A 281 18.62 9.57 -3.67
N LEU A 282 18.14 8.76 -2.71
CA LEU A 282 17.00 7.86 -2.89
C LEU A 282 15.71 8.62 -3.27
N ILE A 283 15.38 9.67 -2.51
CA ILE A 283 14.19 10.51 -2.78
C ILE A 283 14.32 11.22 -4.13
N LEU A 284 15.49 11.74 -4.49
CA LEU A 284 15.70 12.34 -5.81
C LEU A 284 15.43 11.33 -6.92
N LYS A 285 15.91 10.08 -6.78
CA LYS A 285 15.66 9.03 -7.77
C LYS A 285 14.19 8.65 -7.88
N SER A 286 13.43 8.74 -6.79
CA SER A 286 12.00 8.42 -6.82
C SER A 286 11.22 9.39 -7.73
N GLN A 287 11.70 10.64 -7.83
CA GLN A 287 11.10 11.74 -8.61
C GLN A 287 11.48 11.75 -10.10
N ILE A 288 12.16 10.71 -10.58
CA ILE A 288 12.63 10.59 -11.97
C ILE A 288 11.87 9.46 -12.66
N ASP A 289 11.08 9.81 -13.68
CA ASP A 289 10.46 8.86 -14.59
C ASP A 289 11.54 8.10 -15.36
N LYS A 290 11.32 6.81 -15.62
CA LYS A 290 12.27 5.98 -16.39
C LYS A 290 12.48 6.48 -17.83
N ARG A 291 11.65 7.40 -18.31
CA ARG A 291 11.74 8.08 -19.62
C ARG A 291 12.47 9.42 -19.55
N GLY A 292 13.00 9.80 -18.38
CA GLY A 292 13.87 10.96 -18.19
C GLY A 292 13.19 12.23 -17.69
N ALA A 293 11.88 12.23 -17.49
CA ALA A 293 11.19 13.38 -16.88
C ALA A 293 11.50 13.44 -15.37
N VAL A 294 11.71 14.66 -14.87
CA VAL A 294 11.98 14.94 -13.45
C VAL A 294 10.88 15.86 -12.93
N ILE A 295 10.24 15.50 -11.82
CA ILE A 295 9.20 16.33 -11.21
C ILE A 295 9.72 17.14 -10.04
N ALA A 296 9.02 18.24 -9.71
CA ALA A 296 9.46 19.17 -8.69
C ALA A 296 9.28 18.65 -7.25
N SER A 297 8.21 17.88 -7.00
CA SER A 297 7.88 17.30 -5.70
C SER A 297 6.82 16.22 -5.83
#